data_AF-A0A535V1U6-F1
#
_entry.id   AF-A0A535V1U6-F1
#
_cell.length_a   1.000
_cell.length_b   1.000
_cell.length_c   1.000
_cell.angle_alpha   90.00
_cell.angle_beta   90.00
_cell.angle_gamma   90.00
#
_symmetry.space_group_name_H-M   'P 1'
#
loop_
_entity.id
_entity.type
_entity.pdbx_description
1 polymer ?
#
loop_
_entity_poly.entity_id
_entity_poly.type
_entity_poly.pdbx_seq_one_letter_code
_entity_poly.pdbx_strand_id
1 'polypeptide(L)'
;MLGRTLPYLDRLAEGDACAATAAQLDPYHFATPFRVGEDEFHAMAVAEWEDIPPAYQEALANTDVVVQALPTREMIEHGFVTPTTLGVYSGSGRPRSLSGYTESAWLEQIILFQRIIETYSRTGPELRSQVRLTLRHEIGHNLGLDHAALHEMGLA
;
A
#
# COMPACT_ATOMS: atom_id res chain seq x y z
N MET A 1 11.61 -7.10 13.06
CA MET A 1 11.94 -6.81 11.65
C MET A 1 11.78 -8.02 10.74
N LEU A 2 12.23 -9.23 11.12
CA LEU A 2 12.15 -10.44 10.26
C LEU A 2 10.77 -10.70 9.63
N GLY A 3 9.68 -10.49 10.38
CA GLY A 3 8.33 -10.68 9.84
C GLY A 3 7.97 -9.80 8.65
N ARG A 4 8.68 -8.68 8.45
CA ARG A 4 8.47 -7.74 7.33
C ARG A 4 9.49 -7.92 6.21
N THR A 5 10.64 -8.56 6.48
CA THR A 5 11.75 -8.66 5.50
C THR A 5 11.91 -10.06 4.91
N LEU A 6 11.50 -11.13 5.59
CA LEU A 6 11.52 -12.50 5.05
C LEU A 6 10.66 -12.71 3.78
N PRO A 7 9.54 -11.98 3.56
CA PRO A 7 8.81 -12.06 2.30
C PRO A 7 9.65 -11.73 1.06
N TYR A 8 10.68 -10.89 1.17
CA TYR A 8 11.61 -10.57 0.06
C TYR A 8 12.55 -11.73 -0.31
N LEU A 9 12.57 -12.80 0.50
CA LEU A 9 13.35 -14.00 0.28
C LEU A 9 12.43 -15.20 0.00
N ASP A 10 11.19 -14.95 -0.43
CA ASP A 10 10.15 -15.97 -0.66
C ASP A 10 9.81 -16.81 0.58
N ARG A 11 10.06 -16.26 1.78
CA ARG A 11 9.86 -16.94 3.08
C ARG A 11 8.69 -16.32 3.86
N LEU A 12 7.56 -16.16 3.19
CA LEU A 12 6.37 -15.50 3.77
C LEU A 12 5.89 -16.19 5.06
N ALA A 13 5.76 -17.52 5.06
CA ALA A 13 5.28 -18.27 6.22
C ALA A 13 6.20 -18.12 7.45
N GLU A 14 7.52 -18.09 7.25
CA GLU A 14 8.48 -17.84 8.32
C GLU A 14 8.43 -16.38 8.80
N GLY A 15 8.17 -15.44 7.89
CA GLY A 15 7.85 -14.06 8.21
C GLY A 15 6.64 -13.97 9.13
N ASP A 16 5.55 -14.66 8.79
CA ASP A 16 4.32 -14.68 9.58
C ASP A 16 4.54 -15.28 10.96
N ALA A 17 5.33 -16.36 11.07
CA ALA A 17 5.71 -16.94 12.35
C ALA A 17 6.52 -15.96 13.22
N CYS A 18 7.45 -15.21 12.61
CA CYS A 18 8.20 -14.17 13.31
C CYS A 18 7.28 -13.02 13.78
N ALA A 19 6.32 -12.61 12.96
CA ALA A 19 5.35 -11.57 13.30
C ALA A 19 4.41 -12.03 14.42
N ALA A 20 3.94 -13.28 14.38
CA ALA A 20 3.15 -13.88 15.44
C ALA A 20 3.93 -13.94 16.77
N THR A 21 5.21 -14.34 16.72
CA THR A 21 6.09 -14.33 17.90
C THR A 21 6.22 -12.92 18.48
N ALA A 22 6.44 -11.91 17.62
CA ALA A 22 6.51 -10.52 18.06
C ALA A 22 5.20 -10.04 18.70
N ALA A 23 4.05 -10.40 18.13
CA ALA A 23 2.73 -10.06 18.65
C ALA A 23 2.41 -10.73 20.00
N GLN A 24 2.96 -11.92 20.28
CA GLN A 24 2.85 -12.55 21.61
C GLN A 24 3.63 -11.78 22.68
N LEU A 25 4.76 -11.17 22.31
CA LEU A 25 5.61 -10.41 23.22
C LEU A 25 5.12 -8.97 23.43
N ASP A 26 4.68 -8.32 22.35
CA ASP A 26 4.17 -6.94 22.36
C ASP A 26 2.96 -6.82 21.41
N PRO A 27 1.75 -7.18 21.90
CA PRO A 27 0.54 -7.15 21.09
C PRO A 27 0.08 -5.73 20.75
N TYR A 28 0.61 -4.69 21.41
CA TYR A 28 0.23 -3.31 21.15
C TYR A 28 0.88 -2.78 19.87
N HIS A 29 2.15 -3.11 19.62
CA HIS A 29 2.89 -2.62 18.45
C HIS A 29 2.98 -3.62 17.30
N PHE A 30 2.72 -4.91 17.55
CA PHE A 30 2.81 -5.95 16.54
C PHE A 30 1.48 -6.68 16.34
N ALA A 31 1.27 -7.12 15.09
CA ALA A 31 0.11 -7.88 14.67
C ALA A 31 0.56 -9.27 14.18
N THR A 32 -0.28 -10.27 14.44
CA THR A 32 -0.24 -11.48 13.62
C THR A 32 -0.90 -11.12 12.28
N PRO A 33 -0.21 -11.24 11.14
CA PRO A 33 -0.74 -10.75 9.88
C PRO A 33 -2.04 -11.44 9.46
N PHE A 34 -3.06 -10.66 9.10
CA PHE A 34 -4.26 -11.16 8.45
C PHE A 34 -4.03 -11.22 6.95
N ARG A 35 -3.88 -12.43 6.40
CA ARG A 35 -3.54 -12.67 4.99
C ARG A 35 -4.81 -12.92 4.17
N VAL A 36 -4.89 -12.27 3.01
CA VAL A 36 -5.96 -12.47 2.02
C VAL A 36 -5.36 -12.82 0.65
N GLY A 37 -6.23 -13.28 -0.26
CA GLY A 37 -5.87 -13.43 -1.66
C GLY A 37 -5.68 -12.08 -2.36
N GLU A 38 -5.01 -12.08 -3.51
CA GLU A 38 -4.81 -10.87 -4.33
C GLU A 38 -6.16 -10.26 -4.76
N ASP A 39 -7.08 -11.07 -5.26
CA ASP A 39 -8.42 -10.62 -5.69
C ASP A 39 -9.22 -9.99 -4.54
N GLU A 40 -9.13 -10.58 -3.35
CA GLU A 40 -9.82 -10.07 -2.16
C GLU A 40 -9.23 -8.74 -1.72
N PHE A 41 -7.90 -8.61 -1.72
CA PHE A 41 -7.23 -7.35 -1.42
C PHE A 41 -7.56 -6.27 -2.44
N HIS A 42 -7.54 -6.62 -3.73
CA HIS A 42 -7.91 -5.72 -4.81
C HIS A 42 -9.35 -5.24 -4.68
N ALA A 43 -10.29 -6.14 -4.36
CA ALA A 43 -11.67 -5.76 -4.07
C ALA A 43 -11.80 -4.81 -2.87
N MET A 44 -10.95 -4.94 -1.85
CA MET A 44 -10.88 -3.95 -0.77
C MET A 44 -10.40 -2.59 -1.29
N ALA A 45 -9.32 -2.55 -2.07
CA ALA A 45 -8.79 -1.30 -2.63
C ALA A 45 -9.81 -0.59 -3.54
N VAL A 46 -10.52 -1.33 -4.40
CA VAL A 46 -11.60 -0.80 -5.24
C VAL A 46 -12.73 -0.23 -4.39
N ALA A 47 -13.19 -0.96 -3.36
CA ALA A 47 -14.24 -0.47 -2.49
C ALA A 47 -13.85 0.82 -1.75
N GLU A 48 -12.61 0.93 -1.29
CA GLU A 48 -12.13 2.17 -0.64
C GLU A 48 -11.92 3.31 -1.66
N TRP A 49 -11.63 3.01 -2.92
CA TRP A 49 -11.57 4.00 -4.00
C TRP A 49 -12.96 4.55 -4.34
N GLU A 50 -13.96 3.69 -4.46
CA GLU A 50 -15.35 4.07 -4.74
C GLU A 50 -15.97 4.95 -3.64
N ASP A 51 -15.50 4.81 -2.39
CA ASP A 51 -15.91 5.64 -1.24
C ASP A 51 -15.29 7.06 -1.25
N ILE A 52 -14.33 7.32 -2.14
CA ILE A 52 -13.73 8.66 -2.26
C ILE A 52 -14.75 9.62 -2.86
N PRO A 53 -14.92 10.83 -2.31
CA PRO A 53 -15.84 11.83 -2.87
C PRO A 53 -15.56 12.12 -4.36
N PRO A 54 -16.60 12.21 -5.21
CA PRO A 54 -16.45 12.34 -6.66
C PRO A 54 -15.53 13.48 -7.12
N ALA A 55 -15.55 14.62 -6.41
CA ALA A 55 -14.68 15.76 -6.71
C ALA A 55 -13.18 15.42 -6.65
N TYR A 56 -12.76 14.47 -5.81
CA TYR A 56 -11.37 14.01 -5.75
C TYR A 56 -11.09 12.90 -6.77
N GLN A 57 -12.06 12.03 -7.06
CA GLN A 57 -11.91 11.06 -8.14
C GLN A 57 -11.69 11.76 -9.50
N GLU A 58 -12.38 12.89 -9.74
CA GLU A 58 -12.13 13.72 -10.93
C GLU A 58 -10.72 14.31 -10.96
N ALA A 59 -10.20 14.79 -9.83
CA ALA A 59 -8.83 15.29 -9.73
C ALA A 59 -7.79 14.17 -9.97
N LEU A 60 -8.14 12.92 -9.68
CA LEU A 60 -7.32 11.73 -9.85
C LEU A 60 -7.63 10.96 -11.15
N ALA A 61 -8.31 11.57 -12.12
CA ALA A 61 -8.74 10.88 -13.34
C ALA A 61 -7.60 10.31 -14.20
N ASN A 62 -6.35 10.76 -13.99
CA ASN A 62 -5.13 10.23 -14.63
C ASN A 62 -4.31 9.33 -13.68
N THR A 63 -4.90 8.90 -12.57
CA THR A 63 -4.23 8.10 -11.54
C THR A 63 -4.83 6.70 -11.49
N ASP A 64 -3.97 5.70 -11.51
CA ASP A 64 -4.35 4.29 -11.35
C ASP A 64 -3.98 3.77 -9.95
N VAL A 65 -4.77 2.84 -9.41
CA VAL A 65 -4.48 2.17 -8.14
C VAL A 65 -3.98 0.77 -8.43
N VAL A 66 -2.71 0.53 -8.15
CA VAL A 66 -2.04 -0.75 -8.43
C VAL A 66 -1.75 -1.48 -7.13
N VAL A 67 -2.08 -2.77 -7.08
CA VAL A 67 -1.69 -3.63 -5.96
C VAL A 67 -0.43 -4.41 -6.34
N GLN A 68 0.58 -4.37 -5.48
CA GLN A 68 1.78 -5.20 -5.59
C GLN A 68 1.97 -5.99 -4.30
N ALA A 69 2.57 -7.18 -4.40
CA ALA A 69 2.84 -7.98 -3.21
C ALA A 69 3.81 -7.26 -2.26
N LEU A 70 4.91 -6.72 -2.78
CA LEU A 70 5.98 -6.05 -2.04
C LEU A 70 6.57 -4.91 -2.88
N PRO A 71 7.20 -3.91 -2.26
CA PRO A 71 8.13 -3.01 -2.93
C PRO A 71 9.17 -3.77 -3.75
N THR A 72 9.47 -3.34 -4.97
CA THR A 72 10.56 -3.95 -5.73
C THR A 72 11.92 -3.54 -5.17
N ARG A 73 12.93 -4.38 -5.39
CA ARG A 73 14.31 -4.08 -5.00
C ARG A 73 14.80 -2.77 -5.61
N GLU A 74 14.48 -2.53 -6.88
CA GLU A 74 14.84 -1.30 -7.58
C GLU A 74 14.23 -0.06 -6.92
N MET A 75 12.95 -0.12 -6.53
CA MET A 75 12.30 0.99 -5.83
C MET A 75 13.00 1.31 -4.50
N ILE A 76 13.45 0.29 -3.78
CA ILE A 76 14.17 0.44 -2.51
C ILE A 76 15.58 0.99 -2.74
N GLU A 77 16.34 0.43 -3.67
CA GLU A 77 17.74 0.81 -3.95
C GLU A 77 17.86 2.24 -4.48
N HIS A 78 16.85 2.73 -5.20
CA HIS A 78 16.75 4.13 -5.62
C HIS A 78 16.16 5.07 -4.57
N GLY A 79 15.77 4.55 -3.40
CA GLY A 79 15.27 5.35 -2.28
C GLY A 79 13.86 5.90 -2.46
N PHE A 80 13.08 5.36 -3.40
CA PHE A 80 11.68 5.75 -3.57
C PHE A 80 10.82 5.25 -2.41
N VAL A 81 11.16 4.09 -1.86
CA VAL A 81 10.44 3.44 -0.77
C VAL A 81 11.42 2.70 0.15
N THR A 82 10.93 2.29 1.31
CA THR A 82 11.64 1.40 2.23
C THR A 82 11.06 -0.01 2.12
N PRO A 83 11.75 -1.05 2.64
CA PRO A 83 11.20 -2.39 2.68
C PRO A 83 9.88 -2.54 3.46
N THR A 84 9.51 -1.54 4.25
CA THR A 84 8.30 -1.53 5.09
C THR A 84 7.31 -0.45 4.68
N THR A 85 7.49 0.20 3.53
CA THR A 85 6.53 1.16 3.00
C THR A 85 5.22 0.45 2.66
N LEU A 86 4.09 1.06 3.05
CA LEU A 86 2.74 0.48 2.91
C LEU A 86 2.14 0.77 1.54
N GLY A 87 2.35 1.98 1.04
CA GLY A 87 2.01 2.39 -0.30
C GLY A 87 2.89 3.54 -0.75
N VAL A 88 2.84 3.87 -2.02
CA VAL A 88 3.56 5.00 -2.58
C VAL A 88 2.80 5.58 -3.77
N TYR A 89 2.67 6.89 -3.76
CA TYR A 89 2.34 7.65 -4.95
C TYR A 89 3.56 7.80 -5.87
N SER A 90 3.45 7.29 -7.10
CA SER A 90 4.43 7.40 -8.16
C SER A 90 3.90 8.30 -9.28
N GLY A 91 4.16 9.60 -9.14
CA GLY A 91 3.95 10.60 -10.18
C GLY A 91 5.25 10.90 -10.90
N SER A 92 5.54 10.20 -12.00
CA SER A 92 6.51 10.72 -12.98
C SER A 92 6.23 10.16 -14.37
N GLY A 93 5.67 10.99 -15.23
CA GLY A 93 5.63 10.76 -16.67
C GLY A 93 7.02 10.78 -17.31
N ARG A 94 7.94 9.89 -16.92
CA ARG A 94 9.13 9.56 -17.71
C ARG A 94 9.47 8.08 -17.53
N PRO A 95 9.41 7.26 -18.60
CA PRO A 95 9.92 5.91 -18.53
C PRO A 95 11.45 5.97 -18.39
N ARG A 96 11.99 5.59 -17.23
CA ARG A 96 13.39 5.15 -17.16
C ARG A 96 13.42 3.69 -17.59
N SER A 97 13.27 3.47 -18.89
CA SER A 97 13.54 2.23 -19.63
C SER A 97 13.72 0.97 -18.78
N LEU A 98 12.63 0.42 -18.25
CA LEU A 98 12.54 -0.99 -17.90
C LEU A 98 11.84 -1.67 -19.06
N SER A 99 12.61 -2.45 -19.83
CA SER A 99 12.12 -3.18 -20.99
C SER A 99 10.99 -4.13 -20.58
N GLY A 100 9.75 -3.82 -20.96
CA GLY A 100 8.63 -4.76 -20.77
C GLY A 100 7.21 -4.19 -20.78
N TYR A 101 7.02 -2.88 -20.57
CA TYR A 101 5.67 -2.30 -20.53
C TYR A 101 5.25 -1.68 -21.88
N THR A 102 4.25 -2.29 -22.50
CA THR A 102 3.57 -1.80 -23.71
C THR A 102 2.65 -0.63 -23.39
N GLU A 103 2.88 0.54 -24.00
CA GLU A 103 1.92 1.64 -24.26
C GLU A 103 0.91 2.06 -23.16
N SER A 104 1.13 1.79 -21.87
CA SER A 104 0.38 2.42 -20.76
C SER A 104 0.88 3.86 -20.57
N ALA A 105 0.42 4.73 -21.46
CA ALA A 105 0.59 6.16 -21.46
C ALA A 105 0.49 6.78 -20.05
N TRP A 106 1.58 7.36 -19.54
CA TRP A 106 1.64 8.52 -18.61
C TRP A 106 0.74 8.56 -17.36
N LEU A 107 0.11 7.45 -16.95
CA LEU A 107 -0.73 7.39 -15.76
C LEU A 107 0.13 7.53 -14.50
N GLU A 108 -0.31 8.39 -13.60
CA GLU A 108 0.22 8.42 -12.24
C GLU A 108 -0.27 7.16 -11.52
N GLN A 109 0.51 6.64 -10.57
CA GLN A 109 0.13 5.41 -9.87
C GLN A 109 0.12 5.61 -8.37
N ILE A 110 -0.90 5.08 -7.71
CA ILE A 110 -0.86 4.78 -6.28
C ILE A 110 -0.62 3.28 -6.15
N ILE A 111 0.54 2.90 -5.64
CA ILE A 111 0.91 1.50 -5.48
C ILE A 111 0.68 1.11 -4.03
N LEU A 112 -0.16 0.11 -3.76
CA LEU A 112 -0.37 -0.48 -2.45
C LEU A 112 0.41 -1.79 -2.30
N PHE A 113 1.18 -1.94 -1.22
CA PHE A 113 2.00 -3.11 -0.97
C PHE A 113 1.31 -4.10 -0.04
N GLN A 114 0.53 -5.02 -0.62
CA GLN A 114 -0.34 -5.94 0.09
C GLN A 114 0.35 -6.64 1.26
N ARG A 115 1.50 -7.29 1.04
CA ARG A 115 2.13 -8.11 2.08
C ARG A 115 2.65 -7.27 3.23
N ILE A 116 3.02 -6.02 2.99
CA ILE A 116 3.42 -5.09 4.03
C ILE A 116 2.19 -4.63 4.79
N ILE A 117 1.12 -4.18 4.11
CA ILE A 117 -0.13 -3.73 4.74
C ILE A 117 -0.72 -4.79 5.66
N GLU A 118 -0.83 -6.04 5.18
CA GLU A 118 -1.31 -7.18 5.96
C GLU A 118 -0.50 -7.40 7.27
N THR A 119 0.78 -7.01 7.32
CA THR A 119 1.60 -7.17 8.54
C THR A 119 1.24 -6.21 9.68
N TYR A 120 0.38 -5.22 9.42
CA TYR A 120 -0.10 -4.24 10.40
C TYR A 120 -1.56 -4.46 10.79
N SER A 121 -2.17 -5.56 10.34
CA SER A 121 -3.60 -5.83 10.52
C SER A 121 -3.80 -7.24 11.07
N ARG A 122 -4.63 -7.37 12.11
CA ARG A 122 -4.94 -8.65 12.78
C ARG A 122 -6.24 -9.28 12.29
N THR A 123 -7.10 -8.50 11.66
CA THR A 123 -8.44 -8.90 11.24
C THR A 123 -8.80 -8.28 9.89
N GLY A 124 -9.80 -8.83 9.20
CA GLY A 124 -10.33 -8.26 7.97
C GLY A 124 -10.76 -6.78 8.10
N PRO A 125 -11.49 -6.38 9.14
CA PRO A 125 -11.81 -4.96 9.38
C PRO A 125 -10.57 -4.07 9.59
N GLU A 126 -9.56 -4.54 10.33
CA GLU A 126 -8.28 -3.82 10.48
C GLU A 126 -7.54 -3.72 9.14
N LEU A 127 -7.57 -4.76 8.32
CA LEU A 127 -6.96 -4.78 6.99
C LEU A 127 -7.62 -3.75 6.08
N ARG A 128 -8.95 -3.76 5.99
CA ARG A 128 -9.72 -2.77 5.25
C ARG A 128 -9.41 -1.34 5.71
N SER A 129 -9.35 -1.12 7.02
CA SER A 129 -9.01 0.20 7.55
C SER A 129 -7.59 0.63 7.18
N GLN A 130 -6.63 -0.29 7.16
CA GLN A 130 -5.26 0.05 6.74
C GLN A 130 -5.15 0.30 5.24
N VAL A 131 -5.90 -0.44 4.41
CA VAL A 131 -6.01 -0.16 2.97
C VAL A 131 -6.55 1.25 2.75
N ARG A 132 -7.66 1.60 3.43
CA ARG A 132 -8.25 2.95 3.39
C ARG A 132 -7.25 4.04 3.78
N LEU A 133 -6.62 3.89 4.94
CA LEU A 133 -5.67 4.87 5.47
C LEU A 133 -4.49 5.05 4.52
N THR A 134 -3.93 3.95 4.01
CA THR A 134 -2.80 4.00 3.08
C THR A 134 -3.20 4.68 1.77
N LEU A 135 -4.31 4.26 1.15
CA LEU A 135 -4.80 4.84 -0.10
C LEU A 135 -5.04 6.35 0.03
N ARG A 136 -5.75 6.76 1.09
CA ARG A 136 -6.07 8.18 1.30
C ARG A 136 -4.85 9.01 1.66
N HIS A 137 -3.86 8.43 2.33
CA HIS A 137 -2.58 9.09 2.58
C HIS A 137 -1.84 9.38 1.27
N GLU A 138 -1.76 8.40 0.36
CA GLU A 138 -1.12 8.59 -0.95
C GLU A 138 -1.88 9.59 -1.83
N ILE A 139 -3.21 9.62 -1.75
CA ILE A 139 -4.04 10.65 -2.40
C ILE A 139 -3.75 12.04 -1.85
N GLY A 140 -3.62 12.16 -0.53
CA GLY A 140 -3.22 13.42 0.10
C GLY A 140 -1.89 13.93 -0.44
N HIS A 141 -0.89 13.06 -0.54
CA HIS A 141 0.41 13.39 -1.15
C HIS A 141 0.29 13.84 -2.60
N ASN A 142 -0.51 13.16 -3.43
CA ASN A 142 -0.77 13.57 -4.81
C ASN A 142 -1.36 14.98 -4.89
N LEU A 143 -2.34 15.29 -4.03
CA LEU A 143 -3.05 16.57 -4.03
C LEU A 143 -2.28 17.70 -3.31
N GLY A 144 -1.11 17.41 -2.72
CA GLY A 144 -0.34 18.36 -1.92
C GLY A 144 -1.02 18.74 -0.60
N LEU A 145 -1.90 17.87 -0.09
CA LEU A 145 -2.66 18.06 1.14
C LEU A 145 -1.89 17.49 2.33
N ASP A 146 -1.95 18.18 3.47
CA ASP A 146 -1.45 17.63 4.72
C ASP A 146 -2.50 16.72 5.41
N HIS A 147 -2.10 16.07 6.50
CA HIS A 147 -2.99 15.16 7.24
C HIS A 147 -4.20 15.87 7.86
N ALA A 148 -4.08 17.15 8.20
CA ALA A 148 -5.19 17.93 8.76
C ALA A 148 -6.25 18.24 7.69
N ALA A 149 -5.80 18.61 6.48
CA ALA A 149 -6.67 18.80 5.33
C ALA A 149 -7.41 17.51 4.95
N LEU A 150 -6.74 16.35 5.01
CA LEU A 150 -7.41 15.06 4.79
C LEU A 150 -8.56 14.83 5.79
N HIS A 151 -8.38 15.16 7.07
CA HIS A 151 -9.43 14.97 8.08
C HIS A 151 -10.65 15.86 7.84
N GLU A 152 -10.42 17.14 7.50
CA GLU A 152 -11.49 18.10 7.19
C GLU A 152 -12.28 17.70 5.92
N MET A 153 -11.66 16.96 5.02
CA MET A 153 -12.25 16.50 3.76
C MET A 153 -12.94 15.13 3.88
N GLY A 154 -12.97 14.55 5.09
CA GLY A 154 -13.50 13.21 5.33
C GLY A 154 -12.61 12.09 4.79
N LEU A 155 -11.34 12.39 4.53
CA LEU A 155 -10.31 11.51 3.96
C LEU A 155 -9.29 10.98 5.00
N ALA A 156 -9.36 11.37 6.28
CA ALA A 156 -8.53 10.81 7.37
C ALA A 156 -9.35 10.36 8.59
#